data_AF-A0A5M8QSH0-F1
#
_entry.id   AF-A0A5M8QSH0-F1
#
_cell.length_a   1.000
_cell.length_b   1.000
_cell.length_c   1.000
_cell.angle_alpha   90.00
_cell.angle_beta   90.00
_cell.angle_gamma   90.00
#
_symmetry.space_group_name_H-M   'P 1'
#
loop_
_entity.id
_entity.type
_entity.pdbx_description
1 polymer ?
#
loop_
_entity_poly.entity_id
_entity_poly.type
_entity_poly.pdbx_seq_one_letter_code
_entity_poly.pdbx_strand_id
1 'polypeptide(L)'
;MYDITIKSLPLGINANYLPSLFIRTLQLNCLNKYYAPLWEENFDNGFTQDSWSISDTRLKPFKSLTADWNWNTPLRNYFERRMALVEIDVITAMALSLSLDELVLMYNIQFPVLQQNEDDTWYDIKGNIVFTCSKGLAGVGLDRPEWEKIRDMQEGEITHTITKSELYHGQQVVFHAPFTKCDRVEDYKRAWVHFEKRFNTSEDAAGIDARSVDLA
;
A
#
# COMPACT_ATOMS: atom_id res chain seq x y z
N MET A 1 10.61 23.55 25.62
CA MET A 1 9.15 23.34 25.72
C MET A 1 8.66 22.26 24.74
N TYR A 2 9.17 22.18 23.50
CA TYR A 2 8.80 21.12 22.53
C TYR A 2 9.36 19.72 22.83
N ASP A 3 10.53 19.63 23.46
CA ASP A 3 11.22 18.34 23.67
C ASP A 3 10.48 17.39 24.64
N ILE A 4 9.71 17.93 25.58
CA ILE A 4 8.94 17.15 26.58
C ILE A 4 7.71 16.51 25.90
N THR A 5 7.04 17.24 25.00
CA THR A 5 5.88 16.77 24.25
C THR A 5 6.29 15.71 23.21
N ILE A 6 7.43 15.89 22.55
CA ILE A 6 7.95 14.91 21.57
C ILE A 6 8.32 13.60 22.28
N LYS A 7 8.95 13.64 23.46
CA LYS A 7 9.26 12.44 24.26
C LYS A 7 8.02 11.69 24.76
N SER A 8 6.85 12.32 24.81
CA SER A 8 5.59 11.67 25.20
C SER A 8 4.87 10.97 24.05
N LEU A 9 5.28 11.23 22.80
CA LEU A 9 4.79 10.47 21.67
C LEU A 9 5.40 9.06 21.72
N PRO A 10 4.65 8.01 21.37
CA PRO A 10 5.17 6.66 21.27
C PRO A 10 6.12 6.57 20.06
N LEU A 11 7.32 7.14 20.21
CA LEU A 11 8.40 7.11 19.22
C LEU A 11 9.21 5.81 19.28
N GLY A 12 8.90 4.93 20.23
CA GLY A 12 9.60 3.68 20.51
C GLY A 12 9.19 2.51 19.61
N ILE A 13 9.00 2.74 18.31
CA ILE A 13 8.79 1.64 17.36
C ILE A 13 10.14 0.93 17.19
N ASN A 14 10.13 -0.41 17.27
CA ASN A 14 11.33 -1.19 17.03
C ASN A 14 11.88 -0.92 15.62
N ALA A 15 13.19 -0.71 15.52
CA ALA A 15 13.88 -0.36 14.29
C ALA A 15 13.70 -1.40 13.17
N ASN A 16 13.37 -2.65 13.50
CA ASN A 16 13.09 -3.71 12.53
C ASN A 16 11.89 -3.40 11.61
N TYR A 17 10.88 -2.65 12.08
CA TYR A 17 9.69 -2.30 11.30
C TYR A 17 9.91 -1.11 10.37
N LEU A 18 10.85 -0.22 10.71
CA LEU A 18 11.03 1.07 10.04
C LEU A 18 11.36 0.94 8.54
N PRO A 19 12.27 0.06 8.08
CA PRO A 19 12.59 -0.02 6.66
C PRO A 19 11.38 -0.34 5.79
N SER A 20 10.55 -1.29 6.22
CA SER A 20 9.34 -1.69 5.49
C SER A 20 8.24 -0.62 5.52
N LEU A 21 8.13 0.16 6.61
CA LEU A 21 7.25 1.33 6.66
C LEU A 21 7.74 2.47 5.77
N PHE A 22 9.03 2.79 5.84
CA PHE A 22 9.63 3.90 5.11
C PHE A 22 9.51 3.72 3.61
N ILE A 23 9.86 2.56 3.08
CA ILE A 23 9.81 2.35 1.62
C ILE A 23 8.40 2.52 1.06
N ARG A 24 7.39 1.93 1.72
CA ARG A 24 5.97 2.06 1.31
C ARG A 24 5.49 3.50 1.42
N THR A 25 5.86 4.18 2.51
CA THR A 25 5.51 5.59 2.74
C THR A 25 6.16 6.50 1.69
N LEU A 26 7.45 6.33 1.41
CA LEU A 26 8.17 7.10 0.41
C LEU A 26 7.57 6.92 -0.99
N GLN A 27 7.31 5.67 -1.42
CA GLN A 27 6.74 5.43 -2.75
C GLN A 27 5.30 5.95 -2.91
N LEU A 28 4.53 6.03 -1.82
CA LEU A 28 3.19 6.62 -1.82
C LEU A 28 3.20 8.15 -1.95
N ASN A 29 4.25 8.81 -1.44
CA ASN A 29 4.34 10.27 -1.32
C ASN A 29 5.23 10.92 -2.40
N CYS A 30 6.33 10.30 -2.82
CA CYS A 30 7.28 10.86 -3.78
C CYS A 30 6.79 10.75 -5.24
N LEU A 31 5.65 11.38 -5.54
CA LEU A 31 4.88 11.17 -6.79
C LEU A 31 5.43 11.90 -8.02
N ASN A 32 6.24 12.93 -7.81
CA ASN A 32 6.78 13.77 -8.87
C ASN A 32 8.24 14.18 -8.57
N LYS A 33 8.90 14.75 -9.59
CA LYS A 33 10.33 15.12 -9.55
C LYS A 33 10.71 16.07 -8.41
N TYR A 34 9.76 16.83 -7.85
CA TYR A 34 10.04 17.77 -6.76
C TYR A 34 10.25 17.06 -5.42
N TYR A 35 9.85 15.78 -5.33
CA TYR A 35 10.13 14.92 -4.19
C TYR A 35 11.44 14.13 -4.34
N ALA A 36 12.21 14.34 -5.42
CA ALA A 36 13.48 13.66 -5.63
C ALA A 36 14.46 13.84 -4.44
N PRO A 37 14.65 15.05 -3.88
CA PRO A 37 15.53 15.21 -2.72
C PRO A 37 15.08 14.38 -1.50
N LEU A 38 13.78 14.37 -1.20
CA LEU A 38 13.23 13.59 -0.09
C LEU A 38 13.43 12.08 -0.29
N TRP A 39 13.26 11.60 -1.53
CA TRP A 39 13.50 10.20 -1.88
C TRP A 39 14.97 9.84 -1.70
N GLU A 40 15.86 10.61 -2.32
CA GLU A 40 17.31 10.34 -2.35
C GLU A 40 17.94 10.41 -0.96
N GLU A 41 17.52 11.36 -0.12
CA GLU A 41 18.01 11.50 1.26
C GLU A 41 17.58 10.36 2.18
N ASN A 42 16.45 9.70 1.89
CA ASN A 42 15.89 8.62 2.73
C ASN A 42 16.01 7.24 2.08
N PHE A 43 16.64 7.14 0.91
CA PHE A 43 16.79 5.87 0.23
C PHE A 43 17.81 4.98 0.95
N ASP A 44 17.40 3.75 1.25
CA ASP A 44 18.27 2.71 1.80
C ASP A 44 18.41 1.55 0.78
N ASN A 45 19.63 1.08 0.56
CA ASN A 45 19.89 -0.01 -0.40
C ASN A 45 19.17 -1.32 -0.03
N GLY A 46 18.90 -1.55 1.26
CA GLY A 46 18.13 -2.66 1.78
C GLY A 46 16.67 -2.68 1.32
N PHE A 47 16.12 -1.55 0.86
CA PHE A 47 14.76 -1.50 0.29
C PHE A 47 14.59 -2.44 -0.90
N THR A 48 15.64 -2.68 -1.68
CA THR A 48 15.60 -3.59 -2.83
C THR A 48 15.41 -5.07 -2.45
N GLN A 49 15.62 -5.41 -1.17
CA GLN A 49 15.43 -6.74 -0.61
C GLN A 49 14.04 -6.94 0.00
N ASP A 50 13.20 -5.90 0.02
CA ASP A 50 11.80 -6.02 0.45
C ASP A 50 10.95 -6.70 -0.64
N SER A 51 9.77 -7.19 -0.25
CA SER A 51 8.84 -7.89 -1.11
C SER A 51 7.41 -7.64 -0.68
N TRP A 52 6.48 -7.72 -1.63
CA TRP A 52 5.05 -7.70 -1.32
C TRP A 52 4.62 -8.97 -0.61
N SER A 53 3.58 -8.85 0.21
CA SER A 53 2.90 -9.97 0.86
C SER A 53 2.15 -10.89 -0.11
N ILE A 54 1.89 -10.42 -1.33
CA ILE A 54 1.21 -11.17 -2.39
C ILE A 54 2.05 -11.17 -3.67
N SER A 55 1.94 -12.26 -4.44
CA SER A 55 2.51 -12.32 -5.79
C SER A 55 1.44 -11.95 -6.81
N ASP A 56 1.45 -10.70 -7.27
CA ASP A 56 0.49 -10.17 -8.23
C ASP A 56 1.21 -9.37 -9.33
N THR A 57 0.83 -9.58 -10.59
CA THR A 57 1.46 -8.93 -11.75
C THR A 57 1.24 -7.42 -11.78
N ARG A 58 0.24 -6.92 -11.06
CA ARG A 58 -0.07 -5.48 -10.93
C ARG A 58 0.90 -4.75 -10.02
N LEU A 59 1.71 -5.47 -9.24
CA LEU A 59 2.64 -4.90 -8.27
C LEU A 59 4.05 -4.85 -8.82
N LYS A 60 4.63 -3.64 -8.88
CA LYS A 60 6.05 -3.47 -9.21
C LYS A 60 6.95 -4.09 -8.14
N PRO A 61 8.00 -4.82 -8.52
CA PRO A 61 8.95 -5.38 -7.56
C PRO A 61 9.82 -4.28 -6.93
N PHE A 62 10.11 -4.39 -5.63
CA PHE A 62 11.04 -3.48 -4.95
C PHE A 62 12.47 -3.55 -5.49
N LYS A 63 12.83 -4.68 -6.13
CA LYS A 63 14.14 -4.89 -6.78
C LYS A 63 14.46 -3.88 -7.89
N SER A 64 13.44 -3.24 -8.48
CA SER A 64 13.65 -2.24 -9.53
C SER A 64 13.92 -0.83 -8.99
N LEU A 65 13.93 -0.66 -7.66
CA LEU A 65 14.14 0.64 -7.04
C LEU A 65 15.61 1.06 -7.09
N THR A 66 15.82 2.37 -7.24
CA THR A 66 17.12 3.01 -7.36
C THR A 66 17.22 4.17 -6.39
N ALA A 67 18.46 4.54 -6.03
CA ALA A 67 18.72 5.70 -5.20
C ALA A 67 18.19 7.00 -5.85
N ASP A 68 18.45 7.17 -7.15
CA ASP A 68 17.92 8.32 -7.90
C ASP A 68 16.41 8.18 -8.13
N TRP A 69 15.67 9.28 -7.93
CA TRP A 69 14.24 9.29 -8.22
C TRP A 69 13.98 9.20 -9.73
N ASN A 70 13.07 8.31 -10.13
CA ASN A 70 12.63 8.19 -11.52
C ASN A 70 11.11 7.99 -11.62
N TRP A 71 10.59 7.99 -12.85
CA TRP A 71 9.15 7.91 -13.10
C TRP A 71 8.49 6.62 -12.55
N ASN A 72 9.27 5.54 -12.44
CA ASN A 72 8.82 4.23 -11.99
C ASN A 72 8.88 4.06 -10.47
N THR A 73 9.63 4.91 -9.76
CA THR A 73 9.79 4.92 -8.30
C THR A 73 8.46 4.93 -7.53
N PRO A 74 7.52 5.87 -7.77
CA PRO A 74 6.27 5.91 -7.03
C PRO A 74 5.26 4.84 -7.44
N LEU A 75 4.38 4.51 -6.50
CA LEU A 75 3.19 3.67 -6.74
C LEU A 75 2.12 4.52 -7.43
N ARG A 76 1.81 4.18 -8.68
CA ARG A 76 0.94 5.00 -9.54
C ARG A 76 -0.40 4.35 -9.81
N ASN A 77 -0.45 3.03 -9.96
CA ASN A 77 -1.74 2.36 -10.12
C ASN A 77 -2.46 2.27 -8.77
N TYR A 78 -3.79 2.19 -8.81
CA TYR A 78 -4.60 2.25 -7.59
C TYR A 78 -4.46 0.99 -6.74
N PHE A 79 -4.23 -0.17 -7.37
CA PHE A 79 -4.06 -1.45 -6.69
C PHE A 79 -2.78 -1.50 -5.84
N GLU A 80 -1.63 -1.11 -6.40
CA GLU A 80 -0.35 -0.95 -5.71
C GLU A 80 -0.48 -0.04 -4.49
N ARG A 81 -1.11 1.12 -4.68
CA ARG A 81 -1.32 2.09 -3.62
C ARG A 81 -2.19 1.51 -2.50
N ARG A 82 -3.25 0.78 -2.86
CA ARG A 82 -4.09 0.08 -1.88
C ARG A 82 -3.29 -0.97 -1.12
N MET A 83 -2.52 -1.82 -1.80
CA MET A 83 -1.72 -2.86 -1.16
C MET A 83 -0.66 -2.26 -0.22
N ALA A 84 -0.01 -1.16 -0.60
CA ALA A 84 0.91 -0.46 0.28
C ALA A 84 0.23 0.05 1.56
N LEU A 85 -0.99 0.59 1.46
CA LEU A 85 -1.75 1.03 2.64
C LEU A 85 -2.13 -0.16 3.54
N VAL A 86 -2.57 -1.28 2.96
CA VAL A 86 -2.87 -2.50 3.72
C VAL A 86 -1.63 -2.99 4.47
N GLU A 87 -0.48 -3.04 3.81
CA GLU A 87 0.76 -3.49 4.44
C GLU A 87 1.25 -2.51 5.51
N ILE A 88 1.08 -1.20 5.31
CA ILE A 88 1.36 -0.18 6.33
C ILE A 88 0.49 -0.40 7.57
N ASP A 89 -0.81 -0.66 7.41
CA ASP A 89 -1.72 -0.93 8.53
C ASP A 89 -1.24 -2.14 9.36
N VAL A 90 -0.85 -3.22 8.68
CA VAL A 90 -0.35 -4.46 9.32
C VAL A 90 0.98 -4.24 10.03
N ILE A 91 1.96 -3.64 9.35
CA ILE A 91 3.28 -3.39 9.96
C ILE A 91 3.13 -2.44 11.16
N THR A 92 2.26 -1.44 11.06
CA THR A 92 1.98 -0.51 12.16
C THR A 92 1.29 -1.20 13.33
N ALA A 93 0.33 -2.09 13.07
CA ALA A 93 -0.31 -2.89 14.11
C ALA A 93 0.70 -3.76 14.86
N MET A 94 1.58 -4.47 14.14
CA MET A 94 2.67 -5.24 14.74
C MET A 94 3.63 -4.36 15.55
N ALA A 95 4.03 -3.22 15.00
CA ALA A 95 4.91 -2.26 15.68
C ALA A 95 4.32 -1.73 17.00
N LEU A 96 2.99 -1.61 17.07
CA LEU A 96 2.26 -1.18 18.27
C LEU A 96 1.84 -2.35 19.16
N SER A 97 2.30 -3.57 18.88
CA SER A 97 1.96 -4.80 19.62
C SER A 97 0.46 -5.10 19.66
N LEU A 98 -0.28 -4.70 18.61
CA LEU A 98 -1.65 -5.15 18.38
C LEU A 98 -1.66 -6.54 17.76
N SER A 99 -2.74 -7.27 17.95
CA SER A 99 -3.03 -8.53 17.27
C SER A 99 -3.74 -8.30 15.93
N LEU A 100 -3.72 -9.32 15.06
CA LEU A 100 -4.49 -9.31 13.81
C LEU A 100 -5.99 -9.12 14.06
N ASP A 101 -6.53 -9.76 15.10
CA ASP A 101 -7.94 -9.65 15.46
C ASP A 101 -8.30 -8.23 15.90
N GLU A 102 -7.43 -7.55 16.64
CA GLU A 102 -7.61 -6.13 17.01
C GLU A 102 -7.54 -5.21 15.80
N LEU A 103 -6.62 -5.43 14.86
CA LEU A 103 -6.55 -4.67 13.61
C LEU A 103 -7.84 -4.84 12.79
N VAL A 104 -8.32 -6.08 12.64
CA VAL A 104 -9.58 -6.38 11.94
C VAL A 104 -10.77 -5.75 12.68
N LEU A 105 -10.78 -5.78 14.02
CA LEU A 105 -11.81 -5.14 14.83
C LEU A 105 -11.83 -3.62 14.62
N MET A 106 -10.66 -2.97 14.62
CA MET A 106 -10.54 -1.54 14.33
C MET A 106 -11.08 -1.23 12.93
N TYR A 107 -10.69 -2.01 11.91
CA TYR A 107 -11.22 -1.86 10.56
C TYR A 107 -12.75 -1.94 10.52
N ASN A 108 -13.32 -2.98 11.13
CA ASN A 108 -14.76 -3.25 11.13
C ASN A 108 -15.57 -2.18 11.86
N ILE A 109 -15.06 -1.65 12.97
CA ILE A 109 -15.80 -0.71 13.82
C ILE A 109 -15.54 0.75 13.43
N GLN A 110 -14.28 1.14 13.22
CA GLN A 110 -13.89 2.55 13.10
C GLN A 110 -13.95 3.06 11.66
N PHE A 111 -13.92 2.18 10.67
CA PHE A 111 -13.82 2.56 9.25
C PHE A 111 -14.99 2.06 8.37
N PRO A 112 -16.27 2.24 8.76
CA PRO A 112 -17.41 1.73 8.00
C PRO A 112 -17.52 2.37 6.59
N VAL A 113 -17.11 3.64 6.45
CA VAL A 113 -17.12 4.32 5.14
C VAL A 113 -16.06 3.72 4.21
N LEU A 114 -14.89 3.33 4.74
CA LEU A 114 -13.86 2.68 3.94
C LEU A 114 -14.31 1.29 3.47
N GLN A 115 -14.94 0.51 4.37
CA GLN A 115 -15.55 -0.78 4.02
C GLN A 115 -16.54 -0.64 2.87
N GLN A 116 -17.50 0.29 3.00
CA GLN A 116 -18.50 0.54 1.97
C GLN A 116 -17.85 0.87 0.60
N ASN A 117 -16.79 1.68 0.61
CA ASN A 117 -16.08 2.03 -0.61
C ASN A 117 -15.39 0.81 -1.25
N GLU A 118 -14.70 -0.01 -0.45
CA GLU A 118 -13.97 -1.17 -0.94
C GLU A 118 -14.89 -2.32 -1.38
N ASP A 119 -16.05 -2.48 -0.75
CA ASP A 119 -17.05 -3.51 -1.06
C ASP A 119 -17.58 -3.46 -2.50
N ASP A 120 -17.42 -2.32 -3.16
CA ASP A 120 -17.85 -2.10 -4.53
C ASP A 120 -16.82 -1.27 -5.32
N THR A 121 -15.53 -1.51 -5.06
CA THR A 121 -14.42 -1.03 -5.89
C THR A 121 -13.76 -2.18 -6.65
N TRP A 122 -13.67 -2.04 -7.96
CA TRP A 122 -13.21 -3.09 -8.88
C TRP A 122 -12.01 -2.62 -9.70
N TYR A 123 -11.04 -3.53 -9.86
CA TYR A 123 -9.76 -3.27 -10.51
C TYR A 123 -9.61 -4.08 -11.79
N ASP A 124 -9.00 -3.47 -12.82
CA ASP A 124 -8.54 -4.18 -14.02
C ASP A 124 -7.25 -4.97 -13.75
N ILE A 125 -6.80 -5.73 -14.77
CA ILE A 125 -5.54 -6.48 -14.71
C ILE A 125 -4.28 -5.60 -14.66
N LYS A 126 -4.39 -4.28 -14.88
CA LYS A 126 -3.30 -3.30 -14.76
C LYS A 126 -3.30 -2.57 -13.41
N GLY A 127 -4.29 -2.82 -12.56
CA GLY A 127 -4.44 -2.19 -11.24
C GLY A 127 -5.15 -0.83 -11.25
N ASN A 128 -5.83 -0.47 -12.33
CA ASN A 128 -6.68 0.72 -12.40
C ASN A 128 -8.07 0.41 -11.84
N ILE A 129 -8.69 1.40 -11.20
CA ILE A 129 -10.09 1.30 -10.78
C ILE A 129 -10.98 1.43 -12.02
N VAL A 130 -11.73 0.37 -12.32
CA VAL A 130 -12.72 0.34 -13.41
C VAL A 130 -14.07 0.84 -12.92
N PHE A 131 -14.39 0.61 -11.65
CA PHE A 131 -15.60 1.10 -11.03
C PHE A 131 -15.39 1.28 -9.52
N THR A 132 -15.98 2.31 -8.94
CA THR A 132 -16.03 2.51 -7.48
C THR A 132 -17.30 3.25 -7.09
N CYS A 133 -17.87 2.89 -5.94
CA CYS A 133 -18.97 3.63 -5.32
C CYS A 133 -18.48 4.81 -4.45
N SER A 134 -17.16 5.00 -4.32
CA SER A 134 -16.57 6.00 -3.43
C SER A 134 -16.87 7.43 -3.86
N LYS A 135 -17.49 8.21 -2.95
CA LYS A 135 -17.74 9.63 -3.17
C LYS A 135 -16.46 10.47 -3.30
N GLY A 136 -15.37 10.02 -2.69
CA GLY A 136 -14.07 10.69 -2.77
C GLY A 136 -13.34 10.48 -4.10
N LEU A 137 -13.79 9.52 -4.91
CA LEU A 137 -13.23 9.20 -6.23
C LEU A 137 -14.28 9.42 -7.33
N ALA A 138 -15.17 10.41 -7.14
CA ALA A 138 -16.18 10.73 -8.13
C ALA A 138 -15.54 11.04 -9.50
N GLY A 139 -15.97 10.30 -10.53
CA GLY A 139 -15.42 10.42 -11.89
C GLY A 139 -14.21 9.55 -12.19
N VAL A 140 -13.77 8.70 -11.26
CA VAL A 140 -12.80 7.62 -11.52
C VAL A 140 -13.55 6.35 -11.93
N GLY A 141 -13.16 5.78 -13.06
CA GLY A 141 -13.79 4.58 -13.60
C GLY A 141 -15.12 4.89 -14.31
N LEU A 142 -15.86 3.81 -14.59
CA LEU A 142 -17.15 3.81 -15.25
C LEU A 142 -18.27 4.22 -14.31
N ASP A 143 -19.40 4.62 -14.90
CA ASP A 143 -20.64 4.75 -14.15
C ASP A 143 -21.30 3.40 -13.90
N ARG A 144 -22.08 3.30 -12.82
CA ARG A 144 -22.80 2.07 -12.42
C ARG A 144 -23.53 1.38 -13.59
N PRO A 145 -24.29 2.08 -14.46
CA PRO A 145 -25.01 1.42 -15.55
C PRO A 145 -24.10 0.84 -16.63
N GLU A 146 -22.90 1.42 -16.84
CA GLU A 146 -21.91 0.89 -17.77
C GLU A 146 -21.17 -0.29 -17.15
N TRP A 147 -20.77 -0.14 -15.89
CA TRP A 147 -20.13 -1.20 -15.11
C TRP A 147 -20.97 -2.48 -15.06
N GLU A 148 -22.28 -2.40 -14.77
CA GLU A 148 -23.16 -3.58 -14.74
C GLU A 148 -23.23 -4.35 -16.06
N LYS A 149 -22.99 -3.69 -17.20
CA LYS A 149 -23.00 -4.37 -18.51
C LYS A 149 -21.75 -5.20 -18.75
N ILE A 150 -20.65 -4.87 -18.08
CA ILE A 150 -19.32 -5.39 -18.38
C ILE A 150 -18.70 -6.18 -17.23
N ARG A 151 -19.29 -6.13 -16.04
CA ARG A 151 -18.73 -6.70 -14.80
C ARG A 151 -18.34 -8.17 -14.88
N ASP A 152 -19.04 -8.95 -15.70
CA ASP A 152 -18.85 -10.39 -15.85
C ASP A 152 -17.89 -10.74 -17.01
N MET A 153 -17.31 -9.73 -17.68
CA MET A 153 -16.34 -9.94 -18.74
C MET A 153 -15.08 -10.63 -18.20
N GLN A 154 -14.70 -11.72 -18.83
CA GLN A 154 -13.52 -12.50 -18.48
C GLN A 154 -12.28 -12.12 -19.30
N GLU A 155 -12.49 -11.59 -20.51
CA GLU A 155 -11.43 -11.18 -21.42
C GLU A 155 -11.92 -10.00 -22.28
N GLY A 156 -11.00 -9.17 -22.75
CA GLY A 156 -11.26 -8.05 -23.64
C GLY A 156 -10.87 -6.71 -23.05
N GLU A 157 -11.03 -5.67 -23.88
CA GLU A 157 -10.68 -4.30 -23.57
C GLU A 157 -11.89 -3.38 -23.75
N ILE A 158 -11.98 -2.36 -22.90
CA ILE A 158 -13.08 -1.41 -22.89
C ILE A 158 -12.50 -0.02 -22.84
N THR A 159 -12.81 0.78 -23.85
CA THR A 159 -12.41 2.18 -23.90
C THR A 159 -13.48 3.04 -23.26
N HIS A 160 -13.08 3.79 -22.24
CA HIS A 160 -13.90 4.79 -21.57
C HIS A 160 -13.35 6.19 -21.83
N THR A 161 -14.22 7.11 -22.19
CA THR A 161 -13.88 8.53 -22.30
C THR A 161 -14.24 9.22 -21.00
N ILE A 162 -13.25 9.81 -20.33
CA ILE A 162 -13.46 10.53 -19.08
C ILE A 162 -14.30 11.78 -19.34
N THR A 163 -15.48 11.86 -18.71
CA THR A 163 -16.40 13.01 -18.85
C THR A 163 -16.50 13.86 -17.60
N LYS A 164 -16.28 13.28 -16.42
CA LYS A 164 -16.55 13.91 -15.12
C LYS A 164 -15.35 14.60 -14.46
N SER A 165 -14.14 14.38 -14.97
CA SER A 165 -12.95 15.07 -14.48
C SER A 165 -12.72 16.34 -15.30
N GLU A 166 -12.57 17.49 -14.64
CA GLU A 166 -12.21 18.74 -15.32
C GLU A 166 -10.79 18.69 -15.92
N LEU A 167 -9.87 18.02 -15.23
CA LEU A 167 -8.46 17.93 -15.64
C LEU A 167 -8.24 16.95 -16.80
N TYR A 168 -9.02 15.87 -16.85
CA TYR A 168 -8.84 14.77 -17.81
C TYR A 168 -10.02 14.63 -18.77
N HIS A 169 -10.87 15.65 -18.88
CA HIS A 169 -12.05 15.62 -19.75
C HIS A 169 -11.67 15.30 -21.21
N GLY A 170 -12.35 14.31 -21.80
CA GLY A 170 -12.13 13.88 -23.18
C GLY A 170 -10.96 12.90 -23.37
N GLN A 171 -10.17 12.62 -22.32
CA GLN A 171 -9.12 11.61 -22.38
C GLN A 171 -9.75 10.20 -22.40
N GLN A 172 -9.19 9.33 -23.25
CA GLN A 172 -9.58 7.92 -23.31
C GLN A 172 -8.70 7.06 -22.39
N VAL A 173 -9.34 6.16 -21.65
CA VAL A 173 -8.71 5.15 -20.81
C VAL A 173 -9.18 3.79 -21.27
N VAL A 174 -8.25 2.84 -21.38
CA VAL A 174 -8.56 1.45 -21.76
C VAL A 174 -8.45 0.58 -20.51
N PHE A 175 -9.55 -0.09 -20.18
CA PHE A 175 -9.64 -1.08 -19.10
C PHE A 175 -9.57 -2.50 -19.67
N HIS A 176 -8.95 -3.41 -18.92
CA HIS A 176 -8.67 -4.77 -19.37
C HIS A 176 -9.27 -5.79 -18.41
N ALA A 177 -10.14 -6.67 -18.92
CA ALA A 177 -10.75 -7.76 -18.15
C ALA A 177 -9.73 -8.91 -17.87
N PRO A 178 -9.94 -9.75 -16.84
CA PRO A 178 -11.05 -9.75 -15.89
C PRO A 178 -10.93 -8.67 -14.82
N PHE A 179 -12.08 -8.33 -14.24
CA PHE A 179 -12.16 -7.36 -13.15
C PHE A 179 -12.18 -8.05 -11.80
N THR A 180 -11.44 -7.50 -10.84
CA THR A 180 -11.25 -8.12 -9.52
C THR A 180 -11.65 -7.16 -8.42
N LYS A 181 -12.35 -7.69 -7.42
CA LYS A 181 -12.61 -7.01 -6.16
C LYS A 181 -11.62 -7.53 -5.11
N CYS A 182 -11.14 -6.64 -4.25
CA CYS A 182 -10.24 -7.00 -3.16
C CYS A 182 -11.01 -7.21 -1.86
N ASP A 183 -10.46 -8.05 -0.98
CA ASP A 183 -10.97 -8.26 0.39
C ASP A 183 -9.86 -7.85 1.35
N ARG A 184 -10.08 -6.74 2.06
CA ARG A 184 -9.08 -6.16 2.95
C ARG A 184 -8.77 -7.06 4.15
N VAL A 185 -9.74 -7.80 4.68
CA VAL A 185 -9.50 -8.69 5.83
C VAL A 185 -8.64 -9.87 5.39
N GLU A 186 -8.89 -10.43 4.22
CA GLU A 186 -8.04 -11.47 3.64
C GLU A 186 -6.65 -10.94 3.25
N ASP A 187 -6.56 -9.70 2.78
CA ASP A 187 -5.27 -9.05 2.55
C ASP A 187 -4.50 -8.82 3.86
N TYR A 188 -5.16 -8.39 4.94
CA TYR A 188 -4.55 -8.27 6.26
C TYR A 188 -4.01 -9.60 6.75
N LYS A 189 -4.77 -10.70 6.62
CA LYS A 189 -4.30 -12.05 6.98
C LYS A 189 -3.05 -12.44 6.20
N ARG A 190 -3.04 -12.23 4.87
CA ARG A 190 -1.88 -12.54 4.02
C ARG A 190 -0.66 -11.71 4.41
N ALA A 191 -0.83 -10.40 4.56
CA ALA A 191 0.22 -9.48 4.98
C ALA A 191 0.73 -9.84 6.38
N TRP A 192 -0.14 -10.22 7.30
CA TRP A 192 0.25 -10.64 8.65
C TRP A 192 1.20 -11.83 8.61
N VAL A 193 0.83 -12.91 7.91
CA VAL A 193 1.68 -14.10 7.79
C VAL A 193 3.01 -13.77 7.11
N HIS A 194 3.01 -12.86 6.14
CA HIS A 194 4.23 -12.42 5.47
C HIS A 194 5.19 -11.71 6.44
N PHE A 195 4.70 -10.71 7.15
CA PHE A 195 5.52 -9.88 8.03
C PHE A 195 5.89 -10.56 9.33
N GLU A 196 5.02 -11.42 9.88
CA GLU A 196 5.34 -12.24 11.06
C GLU A 196 6.57 -13.12 10.80
N LYS A 197 6.65 -13.78 9.64
CA LYS A 197 7.83 -14.55 9.25
C LYS A 197 9.08 -13.68 9.12
N ARG A 198 8.95 -12.50 8.51
CA ARG A 198 10.05 -11.56 8.30
C ARG A 198 10.62 -11.04 9.61
N PHE A 199 9.75 -10.63 10.54
CA PHE A 199 10.14 -9.99 11.79
C PHE A 199 10.55 -10.99 12.88
N ASN A 200 9.95 -12.17 12.96
CA ASN A 200 10.41 -13.21 13.90
C ASN A 200 11.81 -13.72 13.55
N THR A 201 12.12 -13.85 12.26
CA THR A 201 13.47 -14.25 11.82
C THR A 201 14.53 -13.19 12.16
N SER A 202 14.14 -11.91 12.29
CA SER A 202 15.07 -10.83 12.65
C SER A 202 15.22 -10.65 14.17
N GLU A 203 14.23 -11.02 14.99
CA GLU A 203 14.40 -11.11 16.44
C GLU A 203 15.40 -12.22 16.85
N ASP A 204 15.36 -13.37 16.17
CA ASP A 204 16.33 -14.45 16.40
C ASP A 204 17.76 -14.07 15.98
N ALA A 205 17.93 -13.20 14.97
CA ALA A 205 19.23 -12.71 14.53
C ALA A 205 19.80 -11.62 15.45
N ALA A 206 18.94 -10.78 16.05
CA ALA A 206 19.34 -9.76 17.02
C ALA A 206 19.67 -10.35 18.41
N GLY A 207 19.25 -11.59 18.69
CA GLY A 207 19.52 -12.30 19.96
C GLY A 207 20.95 -12.85 20.13
N ILE A 208 21.83 -12.73 19.13
CA ILE A 208 23.19 -13.29 19.17
C ILE A 208 24.26 -12.29 19.64
N ASP A 209 23.98 -10.97 19.70
CA ASP A 209 25.00 -9.96 20.02
C ASP A 209 24.60 -8.98 21.14
N ALA A 210 24.32 -9.52 22.34
CA ALA A 210 24.10 -8.71 23.54
C ALA A 210 24.76 -9.27 24.81
N ARG A 211 25.76 -10.15 24.68
CA ARG A 211 26.48 -10.75 25.84
C ARG A 211 28.01 -10.80 25.69
N SER A 212 28.62 -9.81 25.05
CA SER A 212 30.09 -9.67 25.14
C SER A 212 30.55 -8.24 24.97
N VAL A 213 30.18 -7.37 25.91
CA VAL A 213 31.05 -6.26 26.30
C VAL A 213 30.98 -6.16 27.83
N ASP A 214 31.66 -7.10 28.48
CA ASP A 214 31.98 -7.00 29.90
C ASP A 214 33.09 -5.97 30.11
N LEU A 215 32.91 -5.25 31.21
CA LEU A 215 33.77 -4.22 31.78
C LEU A 215 35.25 -4.63 31.89
N ALA A 216 36.13 -3.72 31.48
CA ALA A 216 37.42 -3.43 32.13
C ALA A 216 37.89 -2.02 31.75
#